data_AF-K7WPC1-F1
#
_entry.id   AF-K7WPC1-F1
#
_cell.length_a   1.000
_cell.length_b   1.000
_cell.length_c   1.000
_cell.angle_alpha   90.00
_cell.angle_beta   90.00
_cell.angle_gamma   90.00
#
_symmetry.space_group_name_H-M   'P 1'
#
loop_
_entity.id
_entity.type
_entity.pdbx_description
1 polymer ?
#
loop_
_entity_poly.entity_id
_entity_poly.type
_entity_poly.pdbx_seq_one_letter_code
_entity_poly.pdbx_strand_id
1 'polypeptide(L)'
;VDCPGHADYVKNMITGAAQMDAAILVVSGADSVMPQTREHILLARQVGVPKIVVFLNKCDLSPDEQILELVEKEVRELLSQYDFPGDDIPVIRGSALKALEGDAHYVAQVNELIKTLDTYIEDPVREVDK
;
A
#
# COMPACT_ATOMS: atom_id res chain seq x y z
N VAL A 1 -1.50 -1.21 12.42
CA VAL A 1 -1.46 -2.67 12.72
C VAL A 1 -0.73 -3.33 11.57
N ASP A 2 0.25 -4.20 11.82
CA ASP A 2 0.93 -4.94 10.75
C ASP A 2 0.15 -6.22 10.42
N CYS A 3 0.01 -6.52 9.13
CA CYS A 3 -0.82 -7.62 8.61
C CYS A 3 0.10 -8.63 7.91
N PRO A 4 0.60 -9.66 8.62
CA PRO A 4 1.59 -10.55 8.05
C PRO A 4 0.99 -11.36 6.90
N GLY A 5 1.72 -11.46 5.78
CA GLY A 5 1.27 -12.15 4.57
C GLY A 5 1.37 -13.67 4.58
N HIS A 6 1.81 -14.27 5.68
CA HIS A 6 1.85 -15.72 5.81
C HIS A 6 0.46 -16.24 6.22
N ALA A 7 0.01 -17.32 5.60
CA ALA A 7 -1.33 -17.91 5.78
C ALA A 7 -1.73 -18.13 7.26
N ASP A 8 -0.74 -18.34 8.14
CA ASP A 8 -0.95 -18.56 9.57
C ASP A 8 -1.38 -17.31 10.35
N TYR A 9 -1.19 -16.10 9.79
CA TYR A 9 -1.50 -14.83 10.45
C TYR A 9 -2.78 -14.15 9.93
N VAL A 10 -3.50 -14.82 9.02
CA VAL A 10 -4.80 -14.34 8.50
C VAL A 10 -5.80 -14.10 9.65
N LYS A 11 -5.74 -14.88 10.74
CA LYS A 11 -6.60 -14.66 11.93
C LYS A 11 -6.33 -13.32 12.64
N ASN A 12 -5.07 -12.89 12.71
CA ASN A 12 -4.70 -11.59 13.30
C ASN A 12 -5.05 -10.45 12.34
N MET A 13 -4.97 -10.70 11.03
CA MET A 13 -5.45 -9.78 10.00
C MET A 13 -6.97 -9.58 10.08
N ILE A 14 -7.77 -10.65 10.19
CA ILE A 14 -9.25 -10.56 10.26
C ILE A 14 -9.74 -9.78 11.48
N THR A 15 -9.12 -10.01 12.65
CA THR A 15 -9.51 -9.31 13.89
C THR A 15 -9.04 -7.85 13.93
N GLY A 16 -7.91 -7.53 13.30
CA GLY A 16 -7.38 -6.16 13.21
C GLY A 16 -7.96 -5.33 12.06
N ALA A 17 -8.31 -5.96 10.93
CA ALA A 17 -8.80 -5.25 9.75
C ALA A 17 -10.28 -4.86 9.82
N ALA A 18 -11.07 -5.47 10.72
CA ALA A 18 -12.47 -5.09 10.93
C ALA A 18 -12.66 -3.64 11.41
N GLN A 19 -11.58 -2.97 11.83
CA GLN A 19 -11.55 -1.56 12.23
C GLN A 19 -10.53 -0.74 11.41
N MET A 20 -10.08 -1.23 10.25
CA MET A 20 -9.12 -0.48 9.43
C MET A 20 -9.83 0.52 8.53
N ASP A 21 -9.61 1.81 8.80
CA ASP A 21 -10.05 2.92 7.95
C ASP A 21 -9.28 2.98 6.63
N ALA A 22 -8.04 2.48 6.62
CA ALA A 22 -7.22 2.38 5.42
C ALA A 22 -6.12 1.33 5.57
N ALA A 23 -5.56 0.89 4.43
CA ALA A 23 -4.39 0.04 4.38
C ALA A 23 -3.29 0.64 3.47
N ILE A 24 -2.04 0.35 3.83
CA ILE A 24 -0.87 0.63 2.98
C ILE A 24 -0.42 -0.69 2.36
N LEU A 25 -0.54 -0.81 1.05
CA LEU A 25 -0.04 -1.96 0.29
C LEU A 25 1.42 -1.69 -0.10
N VAL A 26 2.34 -2.43 0.51
CA VAL A 26 3.78 -2.32 0.21
C VAL A 26 4.17 -3.38 -0.81
N VAL A 27 4.62 -2.96 -1.98
CA VAL A 27 5.10 -3.84 -3.06
C VAL A 27 6.56 -3.48 -3.37
N SER A 28 7.38 -4.47 -3.71
CA SER A 28 8.76 -4.20 -4.14
C SER A 28 8.72 -3.68 -5.57
N GLY A 29 9.35 -2.53 -5.87
CA GLY A 29 9.56 -2.07 -7.24
C GLY A 29 10.61 -2.89 -7.99
N ALA A 30 11.45 -3.65 -7.27
CA ALA A 30 12.43 -4.56 -7.85
C ALA A 30 11.85 -5.96 -8.14
N ASP A 31 10.80 -6.36 -7.41
CA ASP A 31 10.15 -7.66 -7.55
C ASP A 31 8.71 -7.44 -8.04
N SER A 32 8.34 -7.96 -9.22
CA SER A 32 6.97 -7.87 -9.76
C SER A 32 5.92 -8.46 -8.79
N VAL A 33 4.64 -8.29 -9.12
CA VAL A 33 3.49 -8.68 -8.30
C VAL A 33 3.52 -10.17 -7.95
N MET A 34 3.86 -10.47 -6.69
CA MET A 34 3.91 -11.85 -6.18
C MET A 34 2.51 -12.41 -5.93
N PRO A 35 2.32 -13.75 -5.94
CA PRO A 35 1.04 -14.38 -5.59
C PRO A 35 0.49 -13.94 -4.23
N GLN A 36 1.35 -13.65 -3.25
CA GLN A 36 0.94 -13.16 -1.93
C GLN A 36 0.25 -11.79 -2.01
N THR A 37 0.65 -10.92 -2.92
CA THR A 37 0.00 -9.60 -3.14
C THR A 37 -1.47 -9.76 -3.52
N ARG A 38 -1.81 -10.81 -4.29
CA ARG A 38 -3.20 -11.14 -4.63
C ARG A 38 -4.00 -11.53 -3.39
N GLU A 39 -3.42 -12.37 -2.54
CA GLU A 39 -4.06 -12.78 -1.29
C GLU A 39 -4.29 -11.58 -0.36
N HIS A 40 -3.32 -10.66 -0.26
CA HIS A 40 -3.46 -9.43 0.53
C HIS A 40 -4.59 -8.53 0.05
N ILE A 41 -4.68 -8.29 -1.26
CA ILE A 41 -5.74 -7.44 -1.83
C ILE A 41 -7.10 -8.11 -1.64
N LEU A 42 -7.18 -9.43 -1.88
CA LEU A 42 -8.41 -10.20 -1.64
C LEU A 42 -8.86 -10.12 -0.18
N LEU A 43 -7.93 -10.26 0.77
CA LEU A 43 -8.23 -10.15 2.19
C LEU A 43 -8.66 -8.73 2.59
N ALA A 44 -7.96 -7.70 2.09
CA ALA A 44 -8.35 -6.31 2.33
C ALA A 44 -9.78 -6.03 1.82
N ARG A 45 -10.15 -6.62 0.67
CA ARG A 45 -11.51 -6.54 0.13
C ARG A 45 -12.52 -7.28 1.01
N GLN A 46 -12.20 -8.49 1.43
CA GLN A 46 -13.09 -9.31 2.27
C GLN A 46 -13.35 -8.72 3.64
N VAL A 47 -12.36 -8.04 4.22
CA VAL A 47 -12.52 -7.35 5.50
C VAL A 47 -13.16 -5.96 5.33
N GLY A 48 -13.29 -5.47 4.09
CA GLY A 48 -14.00 -4.24 3.79
C GLY A 48 -13.18 -2.97 4.01
N VAL A 49 -11.86 -3.04 3.82
CA VAL A 49 -11.00 -1.84 3.89
C VAL A 49 -11.44 -0.83 2.83
N PRO A 50 -11.80 0.41 3.19
CA PRO A 50 -12.43 1.34 2.25
C PRO A 50 -11.40 2.09 1.38
N LYS A 51 -10.18 2.33 1.88
CA LYS A 51 -9.12 3.08 1.19
C LYS A 51 -7.79 2.31 1.23
N ILE A 52 -7.10 2.28 0.10
CA ILE A 52 -5.76 1.70 -0.03
C ILE A 52 -4.83 2.76 -0.61
N VAL A 53 -3.61 2.84 -0.05
CA VAL A 53 -2.48 3.58 -0.62
C VAL A 53 -1.37 2.58 -0.95
N VAL A 54 -0.71 2.73 -2.08
CA VAL A 54 0.37 1.82 -2.50
C VAL A 54 1.73 2.48 -2.30
N PHE A 55 2.67 1.75 -1.72
CA PHE A 55 4.06 2.14 -1.63
C PHE A 55 4.94 1.14 -2.39
N LEU A 56 5.50 1.57 -3.52
CA LEU A 56 6.51 0.84 -4.27
C LEU A 56 7.86 1.04 -3.59
N ASN A 57 8.31 0.04 -2.85
CA ASN A 57 9.54 0.05 -2.06
C ASN A 57 10.73 -0.49 -2.85
N LYS A 58 11.96 -0.26 -2.36
CA LYS A 58 13.22 -0.70 -3.00
C LYS A 58 13.44 -0.14 -4.41
N CYS A 59 12.91 1.04 -4.74
CA CYS A 59 13.16 1.69 -6.03
C CYS A 59 14.64 2.06 -6.24
N ASP A 60 15.47 2.05 -5.20
CA ASP A 60 16.93 2.20 -5.30
C ASP A 60 17.63 1.03 -5.98
N LEU A 61 16.99 -0.15 -5.98
CA LEU A 61 17.54 -1.37 -6.61
C LEU A 61 17.12 -1.52 -8.08
N SER A 62 16.11 -0.76 -8.54
CA SER A 62 15.63 -0.79 -9.91
C SER A 62 15.88 0.57 -10.57
N PRO A 63 17.00 0.75 -11.29
CA PRO A 63 17.38 2.04 -11.86
C PRO A 63 16.58 2.41 -13.13
N ASP A 64 15.76 1.50 -13.66
CA ASP A 64 15.00 1.74 -14.88
C ASP A 64 13.55 2.15 -14.56
N GLU A 65 13.24 3.41 -14.86
CA GLU A 65 11.91 4.00 -14.69
C GLU A 65 10.82 3.21 -15.45
N GLN A 66 11.15 2.61 -16.60
CA GLN A 66 10.19 1.85 -17.40
C GLN A 66 9.73 0.58 -16.68
N ILE A 67 10.63 -0.05 -15.92
CA ILE A 67 10.31 -1.23 -15.13
C ILE A 67 9.39 -0.84 -13.98
N LEU A 68 9.68 0.28 -13.30
CA LEU A 68 8.85 0.78 -12.21
C LEU A 68 7.44 1.15 -12.69
N GLU A 69 7.32 1.78 -13.86
CA GLU A 69 6.02 2.06 -14.48
C GLU A 69 5.24 0.79 -14.84
N LEU A 70 5.92 -0.26 -15.30
CA LEU A 70 5.29 -1.53 -15.61
C LEU A 70 4.75 -2.20 -14.33
N VAL A 71 5.55 -2.26 -13.27
CA VAL A 71 5.14 -2.82 -11.97
C VAL A 71 3.97 -2.02 -11.40
N GLU A 72 3.98 -0.69 -11.50
CA GLU A 72 2.86 0.13 -11.08
C GLU A 72 1.57 -0.23 -11.83
N LYS A 73 1.63 -0.39 -13.16
CA LYS A 73 0.47 -0.79 -13.96
C LYS A 73 -0.06 -2.15 -13.54
N GLU A 74 0.82 -3.14 -13.33
CA GLU A 74 0.43 -4.47 -12.86
C GLU A 74 -0.29 -4.41 -11.50
N VAL A 75 0.19 -3.57 -10.56
CA VAL A 75 -0.47 -3.38 -9.26
C VAL A 75 -1.83 -2.72 -9.41
N ARG A 76 -1.95 -1.68 -10.24
CA ARG A 76 -3.23 -1.00 -10.50
C ARG A 76 -4.25 -1.93 -11.14
N GLU A 77 -3.84 -2.69 -12.14
CA GLU A 77 -4.69 -3.70 -12.78
C GLU A 77 -5.17 -4.75 -11.76
N LEU A 78 -4.27 -5.19 -10.87
CA LEU A 78 -4.64 -6.16 -9.84
C LEU A 78 -5.62 -5.59 -8.81
N LEU A 79 -5.44 -4.32 -8.40
CA LEU A 79 -6.40 -3.64 -7.52
C LEU A 79 -7.78 -3.54 -8.18
N SER A 80 -7.82 -3.15 -9.46
CA SER A 80 -9.06 -3.07 -10.25
C SER A 80 -9.76 -4.42 -10.41
N GLN A 81 -9.01 -5.53 -10.52
CA GLN A 81 -9.58 -6.89 -10.57
C GLN A 81 -10.34 -7.28 -9.29
N TYR A 82 -10.02 -6.68 -8.15
CA TYR A 82 -10.65 -6.95 -6.85
C TYR A 82 -11.54 -5.79 -6.38
N ASP A 83 -12.11 -5.03 -7.33
CA ASP A 83 -13.06 -3.94 -7.11
C ASP A 83 -12.52 -2.76 -6.28
N PHE A 84 -11.21 -2.53 -6.30
CA PHE A 84 -10.62 -1.27 -5.82
C PHE A 84 -10.47 -0.29 -6.99
N PRO A 85 -10.53 1.04 -6.76
CA PRO A 85 -10.34 2.04 -7.81
C PRO A 85 -8.85 2.17 -8.16
N GLY A 86 -8.30 1.18 -8.87
CA GLY A 86 -6.86 1.07 -9.14
C GLY A 86 -6.26 2.30 -9.83
N ASP A 87 -7.01 3.01 -10.66
CA ASP A 87 -6.54 4.23 -11.34
C ASP A 87 -6.50 5.45 -10.42
N ASP A 88 -7.38 5.53 -9.43
CA ASP A 88 -7.48 6.66 -8.49
C ASP A 88 -6.63 6.47 -7.23
N ILE A 89 -6.14 5.25 -6.98
CA ILE A 89 -5.32 4.94 -5.80
C ILE A 89 -3.96 5.63 -5.91
N PRO A 90 -3.53 6.37 -4.87
CA PRO A 90 -2.20 6.95 -4.83
C PRO A 90 -1.12 5.87 -4.78
N VAL A 91 -0.12 5.99 -5.66
CA VAL A 91 1.06 5.13 -5.70
C VAL A 91 2.29 6.01 -5.50
N ILE A 92 3.08 5.70 -4.48
CA ILE A 92 4.31 6.43 -4.17
C ILE A 92 5.49 5.48 -4.36
N ARG A 93 6.48 5.95 -5.11
CA ARG A 93 7.72 5.22 -5.38
C ARG A 93 8.78 5.66 -4.39
N GLY A 94 9.52 4.72 -3.81
CA GLY A 94 10.64 5.06 -2.95
C GLY A 94 11.40 3.87 -2.37
N SER A 95 12.22 4.17 -1.36
CA SER A 95 13.05 3.19 -0.67
C SER A 95 13.07 3.49 0.82
N ALA A 96 12.42 2.63 1.59
CA ALA A 96 12.40 2.74 3.04
C ALA A 96 13.81 2.56 3.65
N LEU A 97 14.66 1.74 3.02
CA LEU A 97 16.03 1.52 3.46
C LEU A 97 16.86 2.80 3.33
N LYS A 98 16.86 3.41 2.14
CA LYS A 98 17.60 4.66 1.90
C LYS A 98 17.04 5.83 2.70
N ALA A 99 15.73 5.88 2.90
CA ALA A 99 15.12 6.85 3.79
C ALA A 99 15.62 6.69 5.24
N LEU A 100 15.75 5.46 5.72
CA LEU A 100 16.29 5.17 7.06
C LEU A 100 17.80 5.51 7.16
N GLU A 101 18.56 5.32 6.09
CA GLU A 101 19.98 5.72 5.99
C GLU A 101 20.17 7.24 5.92
N GLY A 102 19.09 8.02 5.77
CA GLY A 102 19.11 9.48 5.77
C GLY A 102 19.26 10.12 4.39
N ASP A 103 19.03 9.38 3.31
CA ASP A 103 19.01 9.95 1.96
C ASP A 103 17.82 10.91 1.80
N ALA A 104 18.11 12.20 1.57
CA ALA A 104 17.11 13.25 1.48
C ALA A 104 16.05 13.00 0.39
N HIS A 105 16.40 12.34 -0.71
CA HIS A 105 15.47 12.03 -1.79
C HIS A 105 14.41 11.01 -1.31
N TYR A 106 14.85 9.92 -0.71
CA TYR A 106 13.96 8.86 -0.23
C TYR A 106 13.21 9.24 1.04
N VAL A 107 13.80 10.07 1.91
CA VAL A 107 13.10 10.69 3.04
C VAL A 107 11.94 11.56 2.55
N ALA A 108 12.12 12.31 1.46
CA ALA A 108 11.05 13.12 0.88
C ALA A 108 9.87 12.26 0.39
N GLN A 109 10.14 11.09 -0.21
CA GLN A 109 9.11 10.14 -0.66
C GLN A 109 8.33 9.52 0.50
N VAL A 110 8.99 9.20 1.62
CA VAL A 110 8.29 8.74 2.83
C VAL A 110 7.41 9.86 3.42
N ASN A 111 7.89 11.11 3.41
CA ASN A 111 7.08 12.25 3.84
C ASN A 111 5.88 12.50 2.89
N GLU A 112 6.05 12.26 1.59
CA GLU A 112 4.96 12.31 0.62
C GLU A 112 3.92 11.22 0.88
N LEU A 113 4.35 10.00 1.25
CA LEU A 113 3.44 8.95 1.71
C LEU A 113 2.62 9.39 2.91
N ILE A 114 3.25 9.95 3.95
CA ILE A 114 2.53 10.44 5.13
C ILE A 114 1.51 11.52 4.74
N LYS A 115 1.92 12.51 3.94
CA LYS A 115 1.00 13.56 3.48
C LYS A 115 -0.16 13.02 2.66
N THR A 116 0.08 11.97 1.87
CA THR A 116 -0.96 11.34 1.05
C THR A 116 -1.95 10.59 1.92
N LEU A 117 -1.48 9.95 3.00
CA LEU A 117 -2.38 9.35 3.98
C LEU A 117 -3.29 10.40 4.63
N ASP A 118 -2.73 11.56 5.01
CA ASP A 118 -3.49 12.66 5.61
C ASP A 118 -4.55 13.26 4.66
N THR A 119 -4.32 13.25 3.34
CA THR A 119 -5.25 13.85 2.37
C THR A 119 -6.22 12.85 1.74
N TYR A 120 -5.82 11.59 1.61
CA TYR A 120 -6.58 10.56 0.90
C TYR A 120 -7.50 9.75 1.83
N ILE A 121 -7.12 9.62 3.11
CA ILE A 121 -7.91 8.94 4.13
C ILE A 121 -8.77 9.99 4.82
N GLU A 122 -10.08 9.81 4.75
CA GLU A 122 -11.02 10.70 5.44
C GLU A 122 -10.93 10.49 6.95
N ASP A 123 -11.01 11.58 7.72
CA ASP A 123 -11.05 11.49 9.17
C ASP A 123 -12.28 10.68 9.62
N PRO A 124 -12.11 9.71 10.53
CA PRO A 124 -13.23 8.92 11.02
C PRO A 124 -14.22 9.81 11.76
N VAL A 125 -15.51 9.65 11.45
CA VAL A 125 -16.60 10.39 12.12
C VAL A 125 -16.63 10.01 13.60
N ARG A 126 -16.39 10.98 14.47
CA ARG A 126 -16.43 10.77 15.93
C ARG A 126 -17.88 10.61 16.39
N GLU A 127 -18.15 9.68 17.31
CA GLU A 127 -19.51 9.41 17.80
C GLU A 127 -20.20 10.60 18.48
N VAL A 128 -19.43 11.61 18.91
CA VAL A 128 -19.95 12.84 19.52
C VAL A 128 -20.56 13.83 18.52
N ASP A 129 -20.35 13.63 17.21
CA ASP A 129 -20.86 14.49 16.13
C ASP A 129 -22.08 13.88 15.40
N LYS A 130 -22.73 12.86 15.98
CA LYS A 130 -23.98 12.24 15.50
C LYS A 130 -25.23 12.76 16.20
#